data_AF-F0ZM34-F1
#
_entry.id   AF-F0ZM34-F1
#
_cell.length_a   1.000
_cell.length_b   1.000
_cell.length_c   1.000
_cell.angle_alpha   90.00
_cell.angle_beta   90.00
_cell.angle_gamma   90.00
#
_symmetry.space_group_name_H-M   'P 1'
#
loop_
_entity.id
_entity.type
_entity.pdbx_description
1 polymer ?
#
loop_
_entity_poly.entity_id
_entity_poly.type
_entity_poly.pdbx_seq_one_letter_code
_entity_poly.pdbx_strand_id
1 'polypeptide(L)'
;MQSLSQSDFSPSMIQVLDKFINELEISNIESKVMDGQNLEQIKDSSLDYTFSTFGLIYFPDILQGMKEMFRVLKPGGKTGIASWCTDAFLPAAFQQTMNALLGNSVSNRTVLLIN
;
A
#
# COMPACT_ATOMS: atom_id res chain seq x y z
N MET A 1 21.88 10.68 9.65
CA MET A 1 20.51 11.14 9.33
C MET A 1 19.79 9.97 8.69
N GLN A 2 18.52 9.71 9.05
CA GLN A 2 17.74 8.62 8.42
C GLN A 2 17.28 9.09 7.03
N SER A 3 17.38 8.23 6.02
CA SER A 3 16.89 8.50 4.64
C SER A 3 15.60 7.71 4.38
N LEU A 4 14.70 8.27 3.58
CA LEU A 4 13.41 7.66 3.28
C LEU A 4 13.20 7.55 1.77
N SER A 5 12.88 6.35 1.30
CA SER A 5 12.45 6.13 -0.08
C SER A 5 10.92 6.01 -0.10
N GLN A 6 10.26 6.83 -0.91
CA GLN A 6 8.80 6.85 -1.08
C GLN A 6 8.42 6.45 -2.50
N SER A 7 7.36 5.67 -2.63
CA SER A 7 6.87 5.25 -3.94
C SER A 7 5.37 5.14 -4.01
N ASP A 8 4.83 5.46 -5.18
CA ASP A 8 3.43 5.30 -5.53
C ASP A 8 3.33 4.91 -7.01
N PHE A 9 2.32 4.11 -7.37
CA PHE A 9 2.07 3.75 -8.76
C PHE A 9 1.58 4.95 -9.58
N SER A 10 0.91 5.91 -8.93
CA SER A 10 0.38 7.12 -9.54
C SER A 10 1.44 8.21 -9.67
N PRO A 11 1.77 8.65 -10.90
CA PRO A 11 2.65 9.79 -11.12
C PRO A 11 2.16 11.07 -10.44
N SER A 12 0.85 11.27 -10.38
CA SER A 12 0.26 12.46 -9.75
C SER A 12 0.45 12.50 -8.24
N MET A 13 0.45 11.34 -7.56
CA MET A 13 0.71 11.27 -6.12
C MET A 13 2.16 11.65 -5.81
N ILE A 14 3.12 11.17 -6.62
CA ILE A 14 4.52 11.56 -6.51
C ILE A 14 4.72 13.05 -6.77
N GLN A 15 4.08 13.62 -7.79
CA GLN A 15 4.16 15.07 -8.05
C GLN A 15 3.67 15.92 -6.87
N VAL A 16 2.62 15.48 -6.18
CA VAL A 16 2.11 16.16 -4.98
C VAL A 16 3.13 16.04 -3.83
N LEU A 17 3.69 14.85 -3.61
CA LEU A 17 4.74 14.63 -2.62
C LEU A 17 5.98 15.51 -2.90
N ASP A 18 6.44 15.57 -4.15
CA ASP A 18 7.60 16.37 -4.57
C ASP A 18 7.39 17.85 -4.30
N LYS A 19 6.17 18.35 -4.52
CA LYS A 19 5.82 19.72 -4.17
C LYS A 19 6.02 19.97 -2.68
N PHE A 20 5.53 19.08 -1.81
CA PHE A 20 5.71 19.20 -0.36
C PHE A 20 7.18 19.07 0.07
N ILE A 21 7.94 18.14 -0.52
CA ILE A 21 9.37 17.97 -0.25
C ILE A 21 10.12 19.27 -0.55
N ASN A 22 9.81 19.91 -1.69
CA ASN A 22 10.43 21.17 -2.09
C ASN A 22 10.00 22.35 -1.21
N GLU A 23 8.71 22.51 -0.96
CA GLU A 23 8.17 23.62 -0.14
C GLU A 23 8.64 23.57 1.32
N LEU A 24 8.88 22.37 1.86
CA LEU A 24 9.34 22.16 3.24
C LEU A 24 10.86 21.95 3.34
N GLU A 25 11.59 22.05 2.22
CA GLU A 25 13.05 21.88 2.12
C GLU A 25 13.57 20.57 2.75
N ILE A 26 12.83 19.47 2.53
CA ILE A 26 13.18 18.16 3.09
C ILE A 26 14.25 17.49 2.22
N SER A 27 15.46 17.31 2.76
CA SER A 27 16.62 16.85 1.99
C SER A 27 16.88 15.34 2.03
N ASN A 28 16.17 14.58 2.87
CA ASN A 28 16.43 13.16 3.13
C ASN A 28 15.32 12.22 2.63
N ILE A 29 14.45 12.70 1.74
CA ILE A 29 13.40 11.90 1.08
C ILE A 29 13.70 11.82 -0.41
N GLU A 30 13.67 10.61 -0.95
CA GLU A 30 13.66 10.34 -2.39
C GLU A 30 12.31 9.70 -2.75
N SER A 31 11.62 10.27 -3.73
CA SER A 31 10.30 9.84 -4.21
C SER A 31 10.41 9.28 -5.63
N LYS A 32 9.68 8.20 -5.93
CA LYS A 32 9.69 7.57 -7.26
C LYS A 32 8.35 6.99 -7.64
N VAL A 33 8.00 7.09 -8.92
CA VAL A 33 6.87 6.33 -9.47
C VAL A 33 7.32 4.88 -9.64
N MET A 34 6.68 3.96 -8.91
CA MET A 34 6.97 2.52 -8.98
C MET A 34 5.72 1.70 -8.66
N ASP A 35 5.64 0.50 -9.24
CA ASP A 35 4.67 -0.51 -8.80
C ASP A 35 5.18 -1.17 -7.50
N GLY A 36 4.38 -1.14 -6.45
CA GLY A 36 4.74 -1.79 -5.19
C GLY A 36 4.84 -3.32 -5.27
N GLN A 37 4.35 -3.93 -6.35
CA GLN A 37 4.52 -5.35 -6.67
C GLN A 37 5.84 -5.64 -7.42
N ASN A 38 6.57 -4.59 -7.84
CA ASN A 38 7.87 -4.69 -8.50
C ASN A 38 8.75 -3.46 -8.17
N LEU A 39 9.44 -3.51 -7.04
CA LEU A 39 10.32 -2.44 -6.55
C LEU A 39 11.73 -2.52 -7.18
N GLU A 40 11.80 -2.55 -8.52
CA GLU A 40 13.02 -2.81 -9.29
C GLU A 40 14.17 -1.83 -9.00
N GLN A 41 13.85 -0.60 -8.59
CA GLN A 41 14.86 0.42 -8.27
C GLN A 41 15.35 0.35 -6.82
N ILE A 42 14.82 -0.57 -6.03
CA ILE A 42 15.22 -0.83 -4.64
C ILE A 42 15.95 -2.16 -4.57
N LYS A 43 17.18 -2.12 -4.05
CA LYS A 43 18.04 -3.30 -3.94
C LYS A 43 17.51 -4.27 -2.87
N ASP A 44 17.75 -5.55 -3.10
CA ASP A 44 17.54 -6.61 -2.10
C ASP A 44 18.27 -6.25 -0.80
N SER A 45 17.65 -6.53 0.34
CA SER A 45 18.28 -6.39 1.66
C SER A 45 18.94 -5.01 1.89
N SER A 46 18.29 -3.93 1.47
CA SER A 46 18.83 -2.56 1.54
C SER A 46 18.13 -1.67 2.56
N LEU A 47 16.88 -1.99 2.92
CA LEU A 47 16.06 -1.21 3.85
C LEU A 47 16.03 -1.84 5.24
N ASP A 48 16.05 -1.01 6.28
CA ASP A 48 15.84 -1.45 7.66
C ASP A 48 14.35 -1.64 7.98
N TYR A 49 13.50 -0.84 7.32
CA TYR A 49 12.05 -0.81 7.53
C TYR A 49 11.29 -0.64 6.23
N THR A 50 10.12 -1.27 6.13
CA THR A 50 9.14 -1.03 5.06
C THR A 50 7.77 -0.71 5.65
N PHE A 51 7.04 0.16 4.96
CA PHE A 51 5.69 0.58 5.38
C PHE A 51 4.73 0.50 4.21
N SER A 52 3.52 0.02 4.47
CA SER A 52 2.38 0.23 3.59
C SER A 52 1.20 0.72 4.42
N THR A 53 0.85 1.99 4.22
CA THR A 53 -0.22 2.66 4.98
C THR A 53 -1.41 2.84 4.05
N PHE A 54 -2.37 1.92 4.13
CA PHE A 54 -3.54 1.83 3.25
C PHE A 54 -3.19 1.69 1.75
N GLY A 55 -1.99 1.21 1.41
CA GLY A 55 -1.54 1.01 0.03
C GLY A 55 -1.80 -0.40 -0.50
N LEU A 56 -1.39 -1.43 0.25
CA LEU A 56 -1.46 -2.85 -0.18
C LEU A 56 -2.87 -3.29 -0.60
N ILE A 57 -3.92 -2.71 -0.03
CA ILE A 57 -5.32 -3.03 -0.35
C ILE A 57 -5.70 -2.73 -1.81
N TYR A 58 -4.92 -1.90 -2.51
CA TYR A 58 -5.15 -1.55 -3.91
C TYR A 58 -4.34 -2.40 -4.88
N PHE A 59 -3.49 -3.31 -4.40
CA PHE A 59 -2.62 -4.10 -5.26
C PHE A 59 -3.43 -5.25 -5.89
N PRO A 60 -3.32 -5.48 -7.20
CA PRO A 60 -3.90 -6.65 -7.86
C PRO A 60 -3.44 -7.97 -7.21
N ASP A 61 -2.15 -8.07 -6.87
CA ASP A 61 -1.58 -9.18 -6.11
C ASP A 61 -0.92 -8.65 -4.82
N ILE A 62 -1.69 -8.67 -3.73
CA ILE A 62 -1.24 -8.29 -2.39
C ILE A 62 -0.03 -9.11 -1.94
N LEU A 63 -0.01 -10.42 -2.24
CA LEU A 63 1.07 -11.31 -1.84
C LEU A 63 2.38 -10.95 -2.56
N GLN A 64 2.29 -10.58 -3.84
CA GLN A 64 3.44 -10.11 -4.58
C GLN A 64 3.99 -8.79 -3.99
N GLY A 65 3.12 -7.84 -3.64
CA GLY A 65 3.53 -6.63 -2.92
C GLY A 65 4.24 -6.93 -1.59
N MET A 66 3.69 -7.85 -0.80
CA MET A 66 4.31 -8.27 0.46
C MET A 66 5.67 -8.96 0.25
N LYS A 67 5.83 -9.75 -0.81
CA LYS A 67 7.12 -10.37 -1.17
C LYS A 67 8.16 -9.30 -1.52
N GLU A 68 7.79 -8.27 -2.27
CA GLU A 68 8.71 -7.16 -2.57
C GLU A 68 9.09 -6.38 -1.33
N MET A 69 8.12 -6.06 -0.46
CA MET A 69 8.41 -5.44 0.84
C MET A 69 9.37 -6.28 1.69
N PHE A 70 9.29 -7.61 1.61
CA PHE A 70 10.22 -8.50 2.30
C PHE A 70 11.60 -8.57 1.60
N ARG A 71 11.64 -8.65 0.26
CA ARG A 71 12.88 -8.73 -0.54
C ARG A 71 13.82 -7.57 -0.24
N VAL A 72 13.27 -6.36 -0.17
CA VAL A 72 14.06 -5.14 0.02
C VAL A 72 14.54 -4.97 1.47
N LEU A 73 13.99 -5.71 2.44
CA LEU A 73 14.40 -5.65 3.84
C LEU A 73 15.69 -6.42 4.10
N LYS A 74 16.59 -5.81 4.88
CA LYS A 74 17.75 -6.49 5.46
C LYS A 74 17.30 -7.66 6.35
N PRO A 75 18.15 -8.68 6.57
CA PRO A 75 17.90 -9.68 7.60
C PRO A 75 17.62 -9.02 8.96
N GLY A 76 16.47 -9.34 9.57
CA GLY A 76 16.03 -8.73 10.83
C GLY A 76 15.30 -7.38 10.70
N GLY A 77 15.13 -6.86 9.48
CA GLY A 77 14.32 -5.69 9.19
C GLY A 77 12.83 -5.91 9.51
N LYS A 78 12.07 -4.82 9.61
CA LYS A 78 10.66 -4.85 10.04
C LYS A 78 9.72 -4.20 9.06
N THR A 79 8.51 -4.76 8.96
CA THR A 79 7.42 -4.22 8.14
C THR A 79 6.29 -3.70 9.03
N GLY A 80 5.79 -2.51 8.71
CA GLY A 80 4.53 -1.98 9.24
C GLY A 80 3.45 -1.93 8.15
N ILE A 81 2.30 -2.55 8.39
CA ILE A 81 1.15 -2.48 7.47
C ILE A 81 -0.05 -1.94 8.24
N ALA A 82 -0.65 -0.88 7.70
CA ALA A 82 -1.94 -0.37 8.16
C ALA A 82 -2.98 -0.59 7.06
N SER A 83 -4.12 -1.15 7.41
CA SER A 83 -5.20 -1.49 6.48
C SER A 83 -6.56 -1.38 7.20
N TRP A 84 -7.65 -1.42 6.44
CA TRP A 84 -8.99 -1.54 6.99
C TRP A 84 -9.20 -2.94 7.58
N CYS A 85 -9.81 -2.99 8.76
CA CYS A 85 -10.34 -4.25 9.28
C CYS A 85 -11.60 -4.62 8.50
N THR A 86 -11.82 -5.92 8.28
CA THR A 86 -13.08 -6.43 7.68
C THR A 86 -14.31 -6.03 8.48
N ASP A 87 -14.14 -5.75 9.76
CA ASP A 87 -15.21 -5.42 10.70
C ASP A 87 -15.39 -3.89 10.83
N ALA A 88 -14.73 -3.11 9.96
CA ALA A 88 -14.89 -1.67 9.92
C ALA A 88 -16.29 -1.27 9.41
N PHE A 89 -16.75 -0.10 9.85
CA PHE A 89 -18.09 0.42 9.55
C PHE A 89 -18.40 0.44 8.04
N LEU A 90 -17.44 0.78 7.18
CA LEU A 90 -17.65 0.90 5.74
C LEU A 90 -17.90 -0.45 5.05
N PRO A 91 -17.06 -1.49 5.22
CA PRO A 91 -17.37 -2.84 4.76
C PRO A 91 -18.72 -3.36 5.27
N ALA A 92 -19.02 -3.15 6.56
CA ALA A 92 -20.29 -3.58 7.15
C ALA A 92 -21.50 -2.84 6.56
N ALA A 93 -21.40 -1.51 6.39
CA ALA A 93 -22.46 -0.68 5.80
C ALA A 93 -22.66 -1.00 4.31
N PHE A 94 -21.57 -1.26 3.57
CA PHE A 94 -21.64 -1.68 2.18
C PHE A 94 -22.29 -3.06 2.05
N GLN A 95 -21.89 -4.04 2.87
CA GLN A 95 -22.51 -5.36 2.90
C GLN A 95 -23.99 -5.29 3.26
N GLN A 96 -24.37 -4.50 4.27
CA GLN A 96 -25.77 -4.30 4.64
C GLN A 96 -26.57 -3.67 3.50
N THR A 97 -26.01 -2.68 2.82
CA THR A 97 -26.65 -2.03 1.67
C THR A 97 -26.82 -3.02 0.51
N MET A 98 -25.80 -3.81 0.20
CA MET A 98 -25.84 -4.84 -0.84
C MET A 98 -26.87 -5.93 -0.52
N ASN A 99 -26.95 -6.37 0.74
CA ASN A 99 -27.96 -7.33 1.20
C ASN A 99 -29.38 -6.78 1.07
N ALA A 100 -29.57 -5.49 1.40
CA ALA A 100 -30.87 -4.82 1.28
C ALA A 100 -31.31 -4.65 -0.19
N LEU A 101 -30.37 -4.42 -1.11
CA LEU A 101 -30.67 -4.19 -2.52
C LEU A 101 -30.76 -5.47 -3.37
N LEU A 102 -29.95 -6.48 -3.06
CA LEU A 102 -29.75 -7.68 -3.89
C LEU A 102 -30.19 -8.99 -3.22
N GLY A 103 -30.65 -8.92 -1.96
CA GLY A 103 -31.00 -10.08 -1.14
C GLY A 103 -29.77 -10.82 -0.59
N ASN A 104 -30.00 -11.71 0.40
CA ASN A 104 -28.95 -12.47 1.12
C ASN A 104 -28.20 -13.51 0.25
N SER A 105 -28.34 -13.46 -1.07
CA SER A 105 -27.69 -14.33 -2.05
C SER A 105 -26.26 -13.91 -2.40
N VAL A 106 -25.81 -12.72 -1.96
CA VAL A 106 -24.41 -12.29 -2.16
C VAL A 106 -23.52 -12.99 -1.15
N SER A 107 -22.97 -14.14 -1.56
CA SER A 107 -21.95 -14.88 -0.83
C SER A 107 -20.76 -13.98 -0.44
N ASN A 108 -20.18 -14.20 0.75
CA ASN A 108 -18.93 -13.59 1.21
C ASN A 108 -17.74 -13.76 0.23
N ARG A 109 -17.89 -14.58 -0.82
CA ARG A 109 -16.91 -14.65 -1.92
C ARG A 109 -16.88 -13.41 -2.82
N THR A 110 -17.95 -12.60 -2.86
CA THR A 110 -18.04 -11.49 -3.83
C THR A 110 -17.38 -10.20 -3.32
N VAL A 111 -17.34 -9.96 -2.01
CA VAL A 111 -16.72 -8.74 -1.44
C VAL A 111 -15.19 -8.84 -1.37
N LEU A 112 -14.63 -10.04 -1.55
CA LEU A 112 -13.18 -10.29 -1.60
C LEU A 112 -12.60 -10.32 -3.03
N LEU A 113 -13.41 -10.11 -4.06
CA LEU A 113 -12.94 -10.05 -5.45
C LEU A 113 -12.87 -8.60 -5.92
N ILE A 114 -11.90 -7.88 -5.39
CA ILE A 114 -11.14 -6.94 -6.22
C ILE A 114 -10.17 -7.85 -7.00
N ASN A 115 -10.61 -8.34 -8.16
CA ASN A 115 -9.75 -8.91 -9.19
C ASN A 115 -9.54 -7.84 -10.27
#